data_AF-A0A2W6Z1B1-F1
#
_entry.id   AF-A0A2W6Z1B1-F1
#
_cell.length_a   1.000
_cell.length_b   1.000
_cell.length_c   1.000
_cell.angle_alpha   90.00
_cell.angle_beta   90.00
_cell.angle_gamma   90.00
#
_symmetry.space_group_name_H-M   'P 1'
#
loop_
_entity.id
_entity.type
_entity.pdbx_description
1 polymer ?
#
loop_
_entity_poly.entity_id
_entity_poly.type
_entity_poly.pdbx_seq_one_letter_code
_entity_poly.pdbx_strand_id
1 'polypeptide(L)'
;MRDRGAERARLDQAPGDTEARQEAAVEFRLLRQLLDARKRAGLTQEEVALRTGTTRSAISRLEGSRRHLPALSTLRRYADVLGCDLELNLVPRAPEGALPPPTRA
;
A
#
# COMPACT_ATOMS: atom_id res chain seq x y z
N MET A 1 -14.16 40.55 7.48
CA MET A 1 -12.98 39.65 7.42
C MET A 1 -13.50 38.22 7.49
N ARG A 2 -13.40 37.44 6.40
CA ARG A 2 -13.84 36.04 6.41
C ARG A 2 -12.82 35.23 7.20
N ASP A 3 -13.28 34.57 8.24
CA ASP A 3 -12.44 33.79 9.15
C ASP A 3 -11.90 32.55 8.43
N ARG A 4 -10.67 32.68 7.89
CA ARG A 4 -9.96 31.61 7.18
C ARG A 4 -9.60 30.43 8.09
N GLY A 5 -9.70 30.58 9.41
CA GLY A 5 -9.50 29.50 10.37
C GLY A 5 -10.68 28.52 10.40
N ALA A 6 -11.90 29.06 10.38
CA ALA A 6 -13.13 28.25 10.35
C ALA A 6 -13.31 27.49 9.02
N GLU A 7 -12.79 28.03 7.92
CA GLU A 7 -12.90 27.41 6.59
C GLU A 7 -11.92 26.24 6.40
N ARG A 8 -10.75 26.27 7.04
CA ARG A 8 -9.80 25.13 7.08
C ARG A 8 -10.33 23.95 7.90
N ALA A 9 -10.96 24.22 9.04
CA ALA A 9 -11.52 23.17 9.91
C ALA A 9 -12.75 22.47 9.28
N ARG A 10 -13.47 23.14 8.37
CA ARG A 10 -14.61 22.55 7.64
C ARG A 10 -14.18 21.62 6.51
N LEU A 11 -13.01 21.85 5.92
CA LEU A 11 -12.44 20.99 4.87
C LEU A 11 -11.96 19.64 5.45
N ASP A 12 -11.48 19.61 6.69
CA ASP A 12 -11.08 18.38 7.40
C ASP A 12 -12.27 17.49 7.81
N GLN A 13 -13.50 18.02 7.80
CA GLN A 13 -14.72 17.31 8.21
C GLN A 13 -15.66 16.96 7.03
N ALA A 14 -15.16 16.96 5.79
CA ALA A 14 -15.93 16.43 4.67
C ALA A 14 -15.98 14.88 4.77
N PRO A 15 -17.17 14.24 4.85
CA PRO A 15 -17.30 12.78 4.98
C PRO A 15 -16.86 11.96 3.76
N GLY A 16 -16.29 12.59 2.73
CA GLY A 16 -15.78 11.92 1.52
C GLY A 16 -14.33 11.45 1.62
N ASP A 17 -13.66 11.70 2.75
CA ASP A 17 -12.19 11.66 2.84
C ASP A 17 -11.65 10.54 3.75
N THR A 18 -12.48 9.92 4.59
CA THR A 18 -12.05 8.82 5.47
C THR A 18 -11.88 7.49 4.74
N GLU A 19 -12.83 7.12 3.88
CA GLU A 19 -12.76 5.90 3.07
C GLU A 19 -11.63 5.98 2.05
N ALA A 20 -11.51 7.08 1.32
CA ALA A 20 -10.41 7.32 0.39
C ALA A 20 -9.03 7.31 1.10
N ARG A 21 -8.95 7.86 2.33
CA ARG A 21 -7.74 7.75 3.17
C ARG A 21 -7.47 6.30 3.60
N GLN A 22 -8.49 5.54 3.96
CA GLN A 22 -8.35 4.14 4.36
C GLN A 22 -7.90 3.26 3.18
N GLU A 23 -8.50 3.43 2.01
CA GLU A 23 -8.09 2.77 0.77
C GLU A 23 -6.64 3.10 0.42
N ALA A 24 -6.28 4.39 0.37
CA ALA A 24 -4.90 4.83 0.14
C ALA A 24 -3.92 4.25 1.18
N ALA A 25 -4.36 4.08 2.43
CA ALA A 25 -3.56 3.44 3.47
C ALA A 25 -3.35 1.94 3.23
N VAL A 26 -4.35 1.22 2.69
CA VAL A 26 -4.19 -0.18 2.27
C VAL A 26 -3.19 -0.28 1.13
N GLU A 27 -3.34 0.54 0.09
CA GLU A 27 -2.44 0.52 -1.07
C GLU A 27 -1.00 0.81 -0.67
N PHE A 28 -0.80 1.84 0.16
CA PHE A 28 0.51 2.22 0.67
C PHE A 28 1.18 1.09 1.46
N ARG A 29 0.43 0.41 2.34
CA ARG A 29 0.96 -0.73 3.11
C ARG A 29 1.42 -1.86 2.21
N LEU A 30 0.63 -2.22 1.20
CA LEU A 30 0.97 -3.27 0.26
C LEU A 30 2.26 -2.94 -0.51
N LEU A 31 2.36 -1.73 -1.07
CA LEU A 31 3.54 -1.29 -1.80
C LEU A 31 4.80 -1.31 -0.93
N ARG A 32 4.67 -0.89 0.32
CA ARG A 32 5.77 -0.92 1.28
C ARG A 32 6.24 -2.34 1.56
N GLN A 33 5.31 -3.30 1.70
CA GLN A 33 5.65 -4.71 1.88
C GLN A 33 6.41 -5.27 0.67
N LEU A 34 6.00 -4.94 -0.56
CA LEU A 34 6.71 -5.36 -1.78
C LEU A 34 8.13 -4.80 -1.83
N LEU A 35 8.28 -3.50 -1.56
CA LEU A 35 9.59 -2.83 -1.55
C LEU A 35 10.51 -3.45 -0.50
N ASP A 36 10.00 -3.69 0.70
CA ASP A 36 10.79 -4.27 1.79
C ASP A 36 11.13 -5.74 1.50
N ALA A 37 10.23 -6.50 0.86
CA ALA A 37 10.52 -7.86 0.39
C ALA A 37 11.64 -7.88 -0.65
N ARG A 38 11.61 -6.98 -1.64
CA ARG A 38 12.68 -6.88 -2.64
C ARG A 38 14.02 -6.55 -1.99
N LYS A 39 14.04 -5.60 -1.05
CA LYS A 39 15.25 -5.25 -0.29
C LYS A 39 15.80 -6.43 0.50
N ARG A 40 14.94 -7.23 1.14
CA ARG A 40 15.35 -8.45 1.85
C ARG A 40 15.92 -9.51 0.91
N ALA A 41 15.38 -9.64 -0.29
CA ALA A 41 15.90 -10.51 -1.33
C ALA A 41 17.23 -10.00 -1.94
N GLY A 42 17.68 -8.79 -1.60
CA GLY A 42 18.92 -8.20 -2.10
C GLY A 42 18.88 -7.82 -3.58
N LEU A 43 17.68 -7.70 -4.17
CA LEU A 43 17.52 -7.45 -5.61
C LEU A 43 17.29 -5.96 -5.92
N THR A 44 17.89 -5.48 -6.99
CA THR A 44 17.61 -4.18 -7.61
C THR A 44 16.33 -4.22 -8.44
N GLN A 45 15.78 -3.04 -8.78
CA GLN A 45 14.62 -2.97 -9.67
C GLN A 45 14.94 -3.50 -11.08
N GLU A 46 16.16 -3.29 -11.58
CA GLU A 46 16.66 -3.87 -12.83
C GLU A 46 16.65 -5.41 -12.79
N GLU A 47 17.15 -6.02 -11.72
CA GLU A 47 17.21 -7.49 -11.62
C GLU A 47 15.82 -8.12 -11.52
N VAL A 48 14.91 -7.49 -10.77
CA VAL A 48 13.52 -7.94 -10.72
C VAL A 48 12.86 -7.81 -12.08
N ALA A 49 13.08 -6.69 -12.79
CA ALA A 49 12.56 -6.49 -14.13
C ALA A 49 13.04 -7.57 -15.11
N LEU A 50 14.34 -7.87 -15.11
CA LEU A 50 14.95 -8.90 -15.93
C LEU A 50 14.32 -10.28 -15.67
N ARG A 51 14.21 -10.67 -14.39
CA ARG A 51 13.64 -11.96 -13.98
C ARG A 51 12.14 -12.09 -14.24
N THR A 52 11.41 -10.97 -14.19
CA THR A 52 9.97 -10.93 -14.45
C THR A 52 9.65 -10.83 -15.95
N GLY A 53 10.64 -10.52 -16.79
CA GLY A 53 10.45 -10.28 -18.23
C GLY A 53 9.76 -8.95 -18.53
N THR A 54 10.08 -7.90 -17.77
CA THR A 54 9.50 -6.55 -17.92
C THR A 54 10.57 -5.47 -17.88
N THR A 55 10.17 -4.19 -17.92
CA THR A 55 11.09 -3.06 -17.86
C THR A 55 11.30 -2.58 -16.43
N ARG A 56 12.47 -1.99 -16.16
CA ARG A 56 12.74 -1.30 -14.88
C ARG A 56 11.73 -0.19 -14.59
N SER A 57 11.26 0.52 -15.61
CA SER A 57 10.23 1.55 -15.47
C SER A 57 8.87 0.97 -15.06
N ALA A 58 8.53 -0.24 -15.51
CA ALA A 58 7.33 -0.95 -15.07
C ALA A 58 7.44 -1.37 -13.59
N ILE A 59 8.61 -1.88 -13.17
CA ILE A 59 8.86 -2.21 -11.75
C ILE A 59 8.85 -0.97 -10.86
N SER A 60 9.48 0.13 -11.31
CA SER A 60 9.48 1.41 -10.59
C SER A 60 8.06 1.95 -10.42
N ARG A 61 7.22 1.86 -11.46
CA ARG A 61 5.80 2.24 -11.38
C ARG A 61 5.03 1.31 -10.44
N LEU A 62 5.31 0.01 -10.48
CA LEU A 62 4.70 -0.95 -9.56
C LEU A 62 5.02 -0.60 -8.10
N GLU A 63 6.28 -0.26 -7.79
CA GLU A 63 6.72 0.08 -6.42
C GLU A 63 6.31 1.49 -5.97
N GLY A 64 6.00 2.40 -6.91
CA GLY A 64 5.75 3.82 -6.66
C GLY A 64 4.33 4.33 -6.95
N SER A 65 3.47 3.53 -7.58
CA SER A 65 2.10 3.93 -7.95
C SER A 65 1.24 4.12 -6.71
N ARG A 66 0.66 5.31 -6.51
CA ARG A 66 -0.29 5.61 -5.41
C ARG A 66 -1.74 5.67 -5.84
N ARG A 67 -2.03 5.25 -7.07
CA ARG A 67 -3.33 5.50 -7.72
C ARG A 67 -4.08 4.23 -8.06
N HIS A 68 -3.34 3.17 -8.40
CA HIS A 68 -3.90 1.87 -8.75
C HIS A 68 -2.96 0.77 -8.31
N LEU A 69 -3.52 -0.22 -7.60
CA LEU A 69 -2.84 -1.46 -7.28
C LEU A 69 -2.63 -2.33 -8.52
N PRO A 70 -1.52 -3.09 -8.58
CA PRO A 70 -1.33 -4.12 -9.59
C PRO A 70 -2.36 -5.22 -9.45
N ALA A 71 -2.68 -5.90 -10.55
CA ALA A 71 -3.45 -7.15 -10.50
C ALA A 71 -2.73 -8.19 -9.63
N LEU A 72 -3.49 -9.08 -8.98
CA LEU A 72 -2.94 -10.16 -8.16
C LEU A 72 -1.95 -11.05 -8.92
N SER A 73 -2.18 -11.27 -10.22
CA SER A 73 -1.25 -12.01 -11.09
C SER A 73 0.14 -11.35 -11.16
N THR A 74 0.18 -10.02 -11.15
CA THR A 74 1.43 -9.26 -11.18
C THR A 74 2.14 -9.35 -9.84
N LEU A 75 1.39 -9.24 -8.73
CA LEU A 75 1.94 -9.40 -7.38
C LEU A 75 2.52 -10.80 -7.18
N ARG A 76 1.86 -11.84 -7.69
CA ARG A 76 2.35 -13.22 -7.61
C ARG A 76 3.66 -13.41 -8.37
N ARG A 77 3.72 -12.98 -9.65
CA ARG A 77 4.97 -13.06 -10.42
C ARG A 77 6.12 -12.30 -9.77
N TYR A 78 5.82 -11.15 -9.19
CA TYR A 78 6.80 -10.38 -8.44
C TYR A 78 7.31 -11.18 -7.23
N ALA A 79 6.42 -11.76 -6.42
CA ALA A 79 6.77 -12.60 -5.29
C ALA A 79 7.60 -13.83 -5.70
N ASP A 80 7.23 -14.51 -6.79
CA ASP A 80 7.97 -15.67 -7.33
C ASP A 80 9.44 -15.30 -7.62
N VAL A 81 9.68 -14.13 -8.22
CA VAL A 81 11.03 -13.61 -8.51
C VAL A 81 11.84 -13.30 -7.26
N LEU A 82 11.17 -12.92 -6.18
CA LEU A 82 11.78 -12.68 -4.87
C LEU A 82 11.98 -13.96 -4.06
N GLY A 83 11.48 -15.11 -4.52
CA GLY A 83 11.47 -16.36 -3.75
C GLY A 83 10.52 -16.30 -2.55
N CYS A 84 9.40 -15.57 -2.68
CA CYS A 84 8.39 -15.41 -1.64
C CYS A 84 7.05 -15.99 -2.10
N ASP A 85 6.25 -16.46 -1.15
CA ASP A 85 4.84 -16.78 -1.38
C ASP A 85 3.95 -15.54 -1.14
N LEU A 86 2.90 -15.40 -1.95
CA LEU A 86 1.89 -14.36 -1.77
C LEU A 86 0.74 -14.88 -0.90
N GLU A 87 0.66 -14.40 0.33
CA GLU A 87 -0.45 -14.69 1.25
C GLU A 87 -1.42 -13.49 1.34
N LEU A 88 -2.73 -13.78 1.33
CA LEU A 88 -3.79 -12.77 1.47
C LEU A 88 -4.69 -13.13 2.65
N ASN A 89 -4.75 -12.24 3.64
CA ASN A 89 -5.54 -12.42 4.85
C ASN A 89 -6.57 -11.30 4.98
N LEU A 90 -7.85 -11.67 5.11
CA LEU A 90 -8.91 -10.72 5.45
C LEU A 90 -8.93 -10.52 6.96
N VAL A 91 -8.81 -9.27 7.40
CA VAL A 91 -8.91 -8.90 8.81
C VAL A 91 -10.28 -8.27 9.08
N PRO A 92 -10.99 -8.66 10.15
CA PRO A 92 -12.23 -7.99 10.54
C PRO A 92 -11.96 -6.49 10.75
N ARG A 93 -12.81 -5.63 10.22
CA ARG A 93 -12.81 -4.21 10.61
C ARG A 93 -13.18 -4.15 12.08
N ALA A 94 -12.41 -3.41 12.88
CA ALA A 94 -12.83 -3.11 14.25
C ALA A 94 -14.23 -2.47 14.18
N PRO A 95 -15.20 -2.91 15.02
CA PRO A 95 -16.45 -2.20 15.12
C PRO A 95 -16.14 -0.75 15.52
N GLU A 96 -16.71 0.20 14.78
CA GLU A 96 -16.47 1.62 14.96
C GLU A 96 -16.75 1.97 16.44
N GLY A 97 -15.69 2.25 17.22
CA GLY A 97 -15.76 2.53 18.67
C GLY A 97 -15.11 1.52 19.62
N ALA A 98 -14.60 0.37 19.17
CA ALA A 98 -13.84 -0.54 20.05
C ALA A 98 -12.36 -0.12 20.16
N LEU A 99 -11.96 0.35 21.35
CA LEU A 99 -10.57 0.60 21.74
C LEU A 99 -9.70 -0.61 21.35
N PRO A 100 -8.53 -0.43 20.71
CA PRO A 100 -7.69 -1.55 20.31
C PRO A 100 -7.32 -2.40 21.54
N PRO A 101 -7.34 -3.75 21.42
CA PRO A 101 -7.00 -4.61 22.55
C PRO A 101 -5.57 -4.30 23.01
N PRO A 102 -5.31 -4.26 24.33
CA PRO A 102 -3.97 -3.97 24.82
C PRO A 102 -3.00 -5.02 24.27
N THR A 103 -1.97 -4.54 23.59
CA THR A 103 -0.84 -5.33 23.13
C THR A 103 -0.26 -6.05 24.35
N ARG A 104 -0.42 -7.38 24.41
CA ARG A 104 0.26 -8.18 25.43
C ARG A 104 1.75 -8.25 25.05
N ALA A 105 2.59 -7.75 25.96
CA ALA A 105 4.03 -7.97 25.98
C ALA A 105 4.36 -9.40 26.44
#